data_AF-B9WAX4-F1
#
_entry.id   AF-B9WAX4-F1
#
_cell.length_a   1.000
_cell.length_b   1.000
_cell.length_c   1.000
_cell.angle_alpha   90.00
_cell.angle_beta   90.00
_cell.angle_gamma   90.00
#
_symmetry.space_group_name_H-M   'P 1'
#
loop_
_entity.id
_entity.type
_entity.pdbx_description
1 polymer ?
#
loop_
_entity_poly.entity_id
_entity_poly.type
_entity_poly.pdbx_seq_one_letter_code
_entity_poly.pdbx_strand_id
1 'polypeptide(L)'
;MPPTLNNELVRKIHRDYIEKNFPSSHNNTINPQDFEILSTIRYDPNLSPISPLNYDDITPQNFFLLPEHTSRLQFSMNFFHLLYGTTPDFEITESFLYEQLVQAMEKLKKSVLCSYKVRGLFKLDGSVTFEMYEVPSRHNLLSGIFPDLGTFPEELEFLNHPDDENGDDVNWNVYINNSPTLISPFTSFKTTKREVYNEARKLLPGTNPGHEEVILFNTQNNVMEGSITNIAVKRESDGKWVTPLLSSGCLCGVARHFLLRKNFIEEDNVTLEQLKPGTKVLLMNGIMGVFGGTIVG
;
A
#
# COMPACT_ATOMS: atom_id res chain seq x y z
N MET A 1 -23.84 -6.76 41.86
CA MET A 1 -24.34 -5.94 40.73
C MET A 1 -23.13 -5.45 39.96
N PRO A 2 -23.06 -5.62 38.63
CA PRO A 2 -21.98 -5.01 37.87
C PRO A 2 -22.10 -3.49 37.95
N PRO A 3 -20.99 -2.73 37.93
CA PRO A 3 -21.06 -1.27 37.95
C PRO A 3 -21.81 -0.81 36.70
N THR A 4 -22.83 0.01 36.88
CA THR A 4 -23.47 0.73 35.78
C THR A 4 -22.42 1.59 35.10
N LEU A 5 -21.90 1.09 33.97
CA LEU A 5 -21.02 1.82 33.08
C LEU A 5 -21.71 3.15 32.78
N ASN A 6 -21.08 4.28 33.15
CA ASN A 6 -21.70 5.59 33.04
C ASN A 6 -22.09 5.84 31.58
N ASN A 7 -23.39 5.77 31.28
CA ASN A 7 -23.93 5.85 29.92
C ASN A 7 -23.49 7.13 29.18
N GLU A 8 -23.21 8.21 29.91
CA GLU A 8 -22.64 9.43 29.33
C GLU A 8 -21.19 9.26 28.86
N LEU A 9 -20.36 8.57 29.64
CA LEU A 9 -18.98 8.30 29.27
C LEU A 9 -18.90 7.38 28.05
N VAL A 10 -19.76 6.37 27.98
CA VAL A 10 -19.86 5.46 26.81
C VAL A 10 -20.29 6.24 25.57
N ARG A 11 -21.33 7.09 25.68
CA ARG A 11 -21.78 7.94 24.59
C ARG A 11 -20.72 8.95 24.15
N LYS A 12 -19.94 9.50 25.09
CA LYS A 12 -18.82 10.39 24.79
C LYS A 12 -17.73 9.66 24.02
N ILE A 13 -17.25 8.51 24.53
CA ILE A 13 -16.23 7.69 23.86
C ILE A 13 -16.69 7.30 22.44
N HIS A 14 -17.96 6.89 22.30
CA HIS A 14 -18.53 6.53 21.01
C HIS A 14 -18.60 7.73 20.06
N ARG A 15 -19.03 8.91 20.55
CA ARG A 15 -19.06 10.14 19.75
C ARG A 15 -17.65 10.55 19.33
N ASP A 16 -16.73 10.63 20.27
CA ASP A 16 -15.33 10.99 20.03
C ASP A 16 -14.71 10.02 18.99
N TYR A 17 -15.07 8.73 19.05
CA TYR A 17 -14.65 7.74 18.08
C TYR A 17 -15.23 7.98 16.68
N ILE A 18 -16.55 8.16 16.57
CA ILE A 18 -17.23 8.41 15.30
C ILE A 18 -16.67 9.69 14.68
N GLU A 19 -16.62 10.78 15.43
CA GLU A 19 -16.09 12.06 14.97
C GLU A 19 -14.60 11.95 14.56
N LYS A 20 -13.77 11.25 15.34
CA LYS A 20 -12.33 11.12 15.02
C LYS A 20 -12.03 10.27 13.79
N ASN A 21 -12.87 9.29 13.46
CA ASN A 21 -12.54 8.25 12.46
C ASN A 21 -13.50 8.19 11.28
N PHE A 22 -14.73 8.67 11.43
CA PHE A 22 -15.78 8.65 10.41
C PHE A 22 -16.30 10.07 10.17
N PRO A 23 -15.73 10.80 9.19
CA PRO A 23 -16.25 12.10 8.80
C PRO A 23 -17.74 11.98 8.48
N SER A 24 -18.55 12.92 8.97
CA SER A 24 -19.96 13.05 8.58
C SER A 24 -20.21 14.45 8.08
N SER A 25 -21.13 14.60 7.12
CA SER A 25 -21.56 15.91 6.59
C SER A 25 -22.14 16.85 7.66
N HIS A 26 -22.44 16.34 8.86
CA HIS A 26 -23.09 17.07 9.95
C HIS A 26 -22.13 17.49 11.08
N ASN A 27 -20.93 16.91 11.17
CA ASN A 27 -19.92 17.28 12.17
C ASN A 27 -18.52 17.01 11.57
N ASN A 28 -17.90 18.05 11.00
CA ASN A 28 -16.58 17.96 10.37
C ASN A 28 -15.47 18.09 11.42
N THR A 29 -15.21 17.03 12.16
CA THR A 29 -13.99 16.87 12.95
C THR A 29 -12.76 16.56 12.09
N ILE A 30 -12.95 16.25 10.80
CA ILE A 30 -11.88 16.10 9.81
C ILE A 30 -12.29 16.89 8.57
N ASN A 31 -11.59 18.01 8.33
CA ASN A 31 -11.78 18.83 7.16
C ASN A 31 -11.13 18.14 5.94
N PRO A 32 -11.74 18.18 4.74
CA PRO A 32 -11.10 17.78 3.49
C PRO A 32 -9.69 18.34 3.27
N GLN A 33 -9.37 19.49 3.86
CA GLN A 33 -8.06 20.13 3.77
C GLN A 33 -7.01 19.54 4.72
N ASP A 34 -7.40 18.73 5.70
CA ASP A 34 -6.52 18.19 6.74
C ASP A 34 -5.72 16.95 6.27
N PHE A 35 -6.05 16.40 5.11
CA PHE A 35 -5.36 15.25 4.54
C PHE A 35 -5.32 15.32 3.02
N GLU A 36 -4.47 14.48 2.44
CA GLU A 36 -4.32 14.30 1.01
C GLU A 36 -4.48 12.82 0.70
N ILE A 37 -5.09 12.50 -0.43
CA ILE A 37 -5.06 11.15 -0.99
C ILE A 37 -3.65 10.92 -1.51
N LEU A 38 -3.08 9.75 -1.21
CA LEU A 38 -1.69 9.45 -1.48
C LEU A 38 -1.60 8.29 -2.48
N SER A 39 -0.83 8.49 -3.55
CA SER A 39 -0.29 7.40 -4.36
C SER A 39 1.23 7.36 -4.22
N THR A 40 1.81 6.17 -4.26
CA THR A 40 3.26 5.98 -4.10
C THR A 40 3.69 4.92 -5.08
N ILE A 41 4.33 5.36 -6.16
CA ILE A 41 4.56 4.63 -7.42
C ILE A 41 6.07 4.46 -7.63
N ARG A 42 6.51 3.28 -8.06
CA ARG A 42 7.90 3.08 -8.51
C ARG A 42 8.02 3.55 -9.95
N TYR A 43 8.88 4.53 -10.19
CA TYR A 43 9.50 4.71 -11.51
C TYR A 43 10.75 3.86 -11.57
N ASP A 44 10.91 3.11 -12.65
CA ASP A 44 12.10 2.30 -12.88
C ASP A 44 12.39 2.22 -14.40
N PRO A 45 13.59 2.63 -14.86
CA PRO A 45 13.95 2.62 -16.28
C PRO A 45 13.98 1.21 -16.88
N ASN A 46 14.12 0.17 -16.07
CA ASN A 46 14.29 -1.18 -16.58
C ASN A 46 12.94 -1.87 -16.88
N LEU A 47 11.83 -1.36 -16.35
CA LEU A 47 10.51 -1.98 -16.56
C LEU A 47 9.99 -1.89 -18.01
N SER A 48 10.62 -1.09 -18.86
CA SER A 48 10.34 -1.05 -20.29
C SER A 48 11.35 -1.90 -21.08
N PRO A 49 10.97 -2.50 -22.22
CA PRO A 49 11.89 -3.27 -23.06
C PRO A 49 13.12 -2.49 -23.54
N ILE A 50 13.00 -1.17 -23.65
CA ILE A 50 14.09 -0.25 -23.98
C ILE A 50 14.14 0.78 -22.85
N SER A 51 15.27 0.85 -22.14
CA SER A 51 15.45 1.83 -21.08
C SER A 51 15.47 3.26 -21.64
N PRO A 52 14.78 4.22 -21.00
CA PRO A 52 14.72 5.58 -21.47
C PRO A 52 16.08 6.30 -21.33
N LEU A 53 16.47 7.07 -22.34
CA LEU A 53 17.67 7.92 -22.31
C LEU A 53 17.33 9.40 -22.11
N ASN A 54 16.10 9.79 -22.44
CA ASN A 54 15.54 11.12 -22.21
C ASN A 54 14.06 11.01 -21.76
N TYR A 55 13.42 12.14 -21.45
CA TYR A 55 12.03 12.14 -20.94
C TYR A 55 11.00 11.67 -21.98
N ASP A 56 11.24 11.93 -23.27
CA ASP A 56 10.33 11.51 -24.36
C ASP A 56 10.36 10.00 -24.58
N ASP A 57 11.42 9.32 -24.11
CA ASP A 57 11.54 7.86 -24.17
C ASP A 57 10.77 7.16 -23.04
N ILE A 58 10.35 7.87 -21.99
CA ILE A 58 9.66 7.26 -20.85
C ILE A 58 8.31 6.73 -21.33
N THR A 59 7.98 5.50 -20.97
CA THR A 59 6.69 4.88 -21.28
C THR A 59 5.85 4.68 -20.02
N PRO A 60 4.51 4.46 -20.14
CA PRO A 60 3.68 4.07 -19.00
C PRO A 60 4.22 2.85 -18.22
N GLN A 61 4.90 1.92 -18.90
CA GLN A 61 5.44 0.70 -18.31
C GLN A 61 6.57 0.97 -17.30
N ASN A 62 7.28 2.09 -17.45
CA ASN A 62 8.30 2.52 -16.47
C ASN A 62 7.72 2.87 -15.10
N PHE A 63 6.39 3.04 -15.00
CA PHE A 63 5.69 3.26 -13.75
C PHE A 63 4.99 1.97 -13.31
N PHE A 64 5.57 1.30 -12.32
CA PHE A 64 5.08 0.00 -11.84
C PHE A 64 3.60 0.06 -11.43
N LEU A 65 2.77 -0.77 -12.08
CA LEU A 65 1.33 -0.88 -11.83
C LEU A 65 0.55 0.43 -11.99
N LEU A 66 0.93 1.26 -12.98
CA LEU A 66 0.24 2.52 -13.27
C LEU A 66 -1.29 2.38 -13.47
N PRO A 67 -1.81 1.36 -14.19
CA PRO A 67 -3.26 1.18 -14.34
C PRO A 67 -3.96 0.94 -12.99
N GLU A 68 -3.38 0.10 -12.12
CA GLU A 68 -3.90 -0.17 -10.78
C GLU A 68 -3.82 1.09 -9.89
N HIS A 69 -2.76 1.88 -10.00
CA HIS A 69 -2.63 3.17 -9.30
C HIS A 69 -3.71 4.16 -9.74
N THR A 70 -3.95 4.30 -11.04
CA THR A 70 -4.98 5.18 -11.62
C THR A 70 -6.37 4.77 -11.11
N SER A 71 -6.70 3.48 -11.23
CA SER A 71 -8.01 2.94 -10.80
C SER A 71 -8.27 3.18 -9.31
N ARG A 72 -7.25 2.93 -8.46
CA ARG A 72 -7.37 3.18 -7.01
C ARG A 72 -7.52 4.67 -6.69
N LEU A 73 -6.82 5.55 -7.41
CA LEU A 73 -6.93 7.00 -7.23
C LEU A 73 -8.32 7.50 -7.59
N GLN A 74 -8.87 7.08 -8.73
CA GLN A 74 -10.26 7.37 -9.12
C GLN A 74 -11.25 6.91 -8.05
N PHE A 75 -11.12 5.65 -7.60
CA PHE A 75 -11.99 5.10 -6.56
C PHE A 75 -11.90 5.89 -5.24
N SER A 76 -10.68 6.27 -4.82
CA SER A 76 -10.45 7.05 -3.61
C SER A 76 -11.04 8.46 -3.71
N MET A 77 -10.82 9.15 -4.83
CA MET A 77 -11.38 10.48 -5.08
C MET A 77 -12.90 10.45 -5.02
N ASN A 78 -13.53 9.52 -5.75
CA ASN A 78 -14.98 9.38 -5.77
C ASN A 78 -15.56 9.11 -4.37
N PHE A 79 -14.90 8.24 -3.60
CA PHE A 79 -15.31 7.95 -2.22
C PHE A 79 -15.28 9.20 -1.35
N PHE A 80 -14.18 9.96 -1.34
CA PHE A 80 -14.07 11.13 -0.48
C PHE A 80 -14.95 12.29 -0.94
N HIS A 81 -15.12 12.50 -2.25
CA HIS A 81 -16.10 13.45 -2.76
C HIS A 81 -17.52 13.13 -2.27
N LEU A 82 -17.93 11.86 -2.38
CA LEU A 82 -19.22 11.39 -1.89
C LEU A 82 -19.35 11.59 -0.36
N LEU A 83 -18.30 11.23 0.40
CA LEU A 83 -18.28 11.38 1.85
C LEU A 83 -18.50 12.84 2.31
N TYR A 84 -17.96 13.79 1.55
CA TYR A 84 -18.06 15.22 1.83
C TYR A 84 -19.19 15.93 1.07
N GLY A 85 -20.03 15.21 0.32
CA GLY A 85 -21.15 15.81 -0.42
C GLY A 85 -20.71 16.76 -1.55
N THR A 86 -19.55 16.49 -2.15
CA THR A 86 -19.00 17.22 -3.30
C THR A 86 -18.93 16.31 -4.52
N THR A 87 -18.60 16.88 -5.67
CA THR A 87 -18.40 16.13 -6.93
C THR A 87 -17.09 16.55 -7.57
N PRO A 88 -16.27 15.61 -8.07
CA PRO A 88 -15.10 15.97 -8.85
C PRO A 88 -15.53 16.64 -10.16
N ASP A 89 -14.88 17.73 -10.53
CA ASP A 89 -15.03 18.42 -11.82
C ASP A 89 -13.86 18.10 -12.79
N PHE A 90 -13.06 17.09 -12.44
CA PHE A 90 -11.92 16.59 -13.19
C PHE A 90 -11.99 15.07 -13.35
N GLU A 91 -11.21 14.54 -14.28
CA GLU A 91 -11.03 13.11 -14.51
C GLU A 91 -9.56 12.72 -14.35
N ILE A 92 -9.30 11.61 -13.67
CA ILE A 92 -7.95 11.05 -13.52
C ILE A 92 -7.85 9.87 -14.47
N THR A 93 -7.45 10.10 -15.72
CA THR A 93 -7.17 9.02 -16.68
C THR A 93 -5.74 8.51 -16.54
N GLU A 94 -5.46 7.32 -17.07
CA GLU A 94 -4.10 6.76 -17.05
C GLU A 94 -3.12 7.65 -17.82
N SER A 95 -3.51 8.10 -19.01
CA SER A 95 -2.72 9.03 -19.83
C SER A 95 -2.44 10.34 -19.10
N PHE A 96 -3.45 10.92 -18.45
CA PHE A 96 -3.28 12.14 -17.68
C PHE A 96 -2.29 11.95 -16.51
N LEU A 97 -2.46 10.87 -15.74
CA LEU A 97 -1.54 10.59 -14.62
C LEU A 97 -0.11 10.36 -15.10
N TYR A 98 0.07 9.60 -16.19
CA TYR A 98 1.37 9.39 -16.82
C TYR A 98 2.03 10.70 -17.26
N GLU A 99 1.31 11.55 -17.99
CA GLU A 99 1.81 12.86 -18.43
C GLU A 99 2.26 13.73 -17.24
N GLN A 100 1.45 13.76 -16.17
CA GLN A 100 1.78 14.50 -14.95
C GLN A 100 3.04 13.96 -14.26
N LEU A 101 3.24 12.63 -14.27
CA LEU A 101 4.42 12.00 -13.69
C LEU A 101 5.69 12.34 -14.48
N VAL A 102 5.65 12.26 -15.81
CA VAL A 102 6.78 12.63 -16.68
C VAL A 102 7.11 14.12 -16.55
N GLN A 103 6.11 15.00 -16.60
CA GLN A 103 6.29 16.44 -16.39
C GLN A 103 6.88 16.74 -15.00
N ALA A 104 6.45 16.02 -13.96
CA ALA A 104 7.02 16.15 -12.63
C ALA A 104 8.50 15.72 -12.58
N MET A 105 8.87 14.62 -13.26
CA MET A 105 10.28 14.19 -13.36
C MET A 105 11.14 15.25 -14.03
N GLU A 106 10.67 15.79 -15.16
CA GLU A 106 11.37 16.85 -15.91
C GLU A 106 11.51 18.13 -15.08
N LYS A 107 10.42 18.61 -14.48
CA LYS A 107 10.41 19.81 -13.63
C LYS A 107 11.36 19.68 -12.44
N LEU A 108 11.42 18.49 -11.84
CA LEU A 108 12.32 18.18 -10.72
C LEU A 108 13.74 17.80 -11.17
N LYS A 109 14.01 17.81 -12.49
CA LYS A 109 15.31 17.47 -13.10
C LYS A 109 15.83 16.10 -12.66
N LYS A 110 14.94 15.11 -12.61
CA LYS A 110 15.27 13.73 -12.20
C LYS A 110 15.91 12.99 -13.36
N SER A 111 16.97 12.23 -13.08
CA SER A 111 17.64 11.41 -14.09
C SER A 111 16.73 10.28 -14.53
N VAL A 112 16.46 10.15 -15.83
CA VAL A 112 15.63 9.03 -16.33
C VAL A 112 16.29 7.66 -16.14
N LEU A 113 17.60 7.62 -15.85
CA LEU A 113 18.39 6.41 -15.66
C LEU A 113 18.33 5.85 -14.23
N CYS A 114 17.66 6.53 -13.30
CA CYS A 114 17.60 6.13 -11.89
C CYS A 114 16.20 5.66 -11.49
N SER A 115 16.11 4.75 -10.53
CA SER A 115 14.83 4.34 -9.94
C SER A 115 14.34 5.34 -8.88
N TYR A 116 13.04 5.62 -8.86
CA TYR A 116 12.44 6.54 -7.90
C TYR A 116 11.17 5.99 -7.24
N LYS A 117 11.04 6.28 -5.95
CA LYS A 117 9.74 6.33 -5.26
C LYS A 117 9.12 7.69 -5.55
N VAL A 118 8.07 7.70 -6.37
CA VAL A 118 7.25 8.88 -6.67
C VAL A 118 6.08 8.92 -5.69
N ARG A 119 5.96 9.96 -4.88
CA ARG A 119 4.81 10.22 -4.00
C ARG A 119 3.96 11.31 -4.60
N GLY A 120 2.73 10.96 -5.00
CA GLY A 120 1.71 11.92 -5.41
C GLY A 120 0.75 12.21 -4.27
N LEU A 121 0.63 13.48 -3.90
CA LEU A 121 -0.26 14.02 -2.87
C LEU A 121 -1.40 14.76 -3.57
N PHE A 122 -2.60 14.20 -3.51
CA PHE A 122 -3.76 14.68 -4.25
C PHE A 122 -4.81 15.25 -3.29
N LYS A 123 -5.26 16.48 -3.56
CA LYS A 123 -6.34 17.13 -2.83
C LYS A 123 -7.66 16.99 -3.58
N LEU A 124 -8.78 17.12 -2.85
CA LEU A 124 -10.12 17.03 -3.45
C LEU A 124 -10.46 18.20 -4.39
N ASP A 125 -9.69 19.29 -4.37
CA ASP A 125 -9.81 20.37 -5.35
C ASP A 125 -9.08 20.09 -6.67
N GLY A 126 -8.52 18.89 -6.83
CA GLY A 126 -7.77 18.46 -8.01
C GLY A 126 -6.30 18.86 -8.01
N SER A 127 -5.83 19.65 -7.02
CA SER A 127 -4.41 19.98 -6.92
C SER A 127 -3.57 18.76 -6.53
N VAL A 128 -2.38 18.67 -7.15
CA VAL A 128 -1.44 17.57 -6.92
C VAL A 128 -0.03 18.09 -6.67
N THR A 129 0.66 17.47 -5.72
CA THR A 129 2.10 17.66 -5.51
C THR A 129 2.82 16.32 -5.70
N PHE A 130 3.91 16.33 -6.47
CA PHE A 130 4.78 15.17 -6.63
C PHE A 130 6.11 15.38 -5.91
N GLU A 131 6.48 14.38 -5.11
CA GLU A 131 7.81 14.26 -4.49
C GLU A 131 8.49 13.00 -5.05
N MET A 132 9.80 13.05 -5.26
CA MET A 132 10.54 11.91 -5.82
C MET A 132 11.84 11.67 -5.06
N TYR A 133 11.98 10.45 -4.56
CA TYR A 133 13.12 9.99 -3.77
C TYR A 133 13.77 8.84 -4.50
N GLU A 134 15.08 8.90 -4.68
CA GLU A 134 15.82 7.80 -5.29
C GLU A 134 15.68 6.56 -4.41
N VAL A 135 15.50 5.41 -5.06
CA VAL A 135 15.42 4.10 -4.39
C VAL A 135 16.37 3.14 -5.08
N PRO A 136 16.84 2.09 -4.37
CA PRO A 136 17.66 1.06 -4.98
C PRO A 136 16.98 0.45 -6.21
N SER A 137 17.80 0.08 -7.19
CA SER A 137 17.39 -0.84 -8.25
C SER A 137 16.85 -2.12 -7.62
N ARG A 138 15.88 -2.75 -8.28
CA ARG A 138 15.39 -4.08 -7.91
C ARG A 138 15.36 -4.90 -9.16
N HIS A 139 15.98 -6.06 -9.13
CA HIS A 139 15.90 -6.95 -10.28
C HIS A 139 14.54 -7.58 -10.36
N ASN A 140 13.98 -8.06 -9.24
CA ASN A 140 12.75 -8.83 -9.27
C ASN A 140 11.71 -8.20 -8.33
N LEU A 141 10.69 -7.58 -8.94
CA LEU A 141 9.55 -7.03 -8.22
C LEU A 141 8.53 -8.09 -7.77
N LEU A 142 8.71 -9.36 -8.15
CA LEU A 142 7.87 -10.49 -7.74
C LEU A 142 8.66 -11.59 -7.01
N SER A 143 9.81 -11.26 -6.39
CA SER A 143 10.71 -12.24 -5.79
C SER A 143 10.07 -13.12 -4.71
N GLY A 144 9.03 -12.62 -4.03
CA GLY A 144 8.26 -13.41 -3.07
C GLY A 144 7.41 -14.54 -3.69
N ILE A 145 7.00 -14.42 -4.96
CA ILE A 145 6.22 -15.44 -5.67
C ILE A 145 7.12 -16.30 -6.56
N PHE A 146 8.01 -15.64 -7.31
CA PHE A 146 8.92 -16.26 -8.27
C PHE A 146 10.37 -15.94 -7.87
N PRO A 147 10.94 -16.66 -6.89
CA PRO A 147 12.31 -16.43 -6.44
C PRO A 147 13.34 -16.82 -7.51
N ASP A 148 13.04 -17.84 -8.32
CA ASP A 148 13.92 -18.38 -9.35
C ASP A 148 13.52 -17.88 -10.76
N LEU A 149 14.50 -17.36 -11.51
CA LEU A 149 14.32 -16.81 -12.86
C LEU A 149 13.66 -17.79 -13.85
N GLY A 150 13.87 -19.10 -13.67
CA GLY A 150 13.33 -20.14 -14.58
C GLY A 150 11.84 -20.46 -14.40
N THR A 151 11.15 -19.81 -13.45
CA THR A 151 9.72 -20.03 -13.17
C THR A 151 8.84 -18.83 -13.52
N PHE A 152 9.43 -17.77 -14.09
CA PHE A 152 8.76 -16.52 -14.38
C PHE A 152 7.87 -16.65 -15.62
N PRO A 153 6.58 -16.26 -15.57
CA PRO A 153 5.74 -16.23 -16.76
C PRO A 153 6.28 -15.23 -17.80
N GLU A 154 6.34 -15.63 -19.07
CA GLU A 154 6.89 -14.83 -20.19
C GLU A 154 6.27 -13.43 -20.23
N GLU A 155 4.95 -13.32 -20.03
CA GLU A 155 4.24 -12.04 -20.08
C GLU A 155 4.55 -11.11 -18.90
N LEU A 156 5.29 -11.58 -17.90
CA LEU A 156 5.71 -10.80 -16.73
C LEU A 156 7.22 -10.57 -16.71
N GLU A 157 8.01 -11.15 -17.61
CA GLU A 157 9.49 -11.08 -17.60
C GLU A 157 10.04 -9.66 -17.43
N PHE A 158 9.33 -8.63 -17.93
CA PHE A 158 9.69 -7.22 -17.75
C PHE A 158 9.73 -6.74 -16.28
N LEU A 159 9.19 -7.51 -15.33
CA LEU A 159 9.28 -7.25 -13.88
C LEU A 159 10.55 -7.84 -13.25
N ASN A 160 11.39 -8.45 -14.09
CA ASN A 160 12.58 -9.19 -13.72
C ASN A 160 13.78 -8.74 -14.58
N HIS A 161 14.84 -8.26 -13.95
CA HIS A 161 16.04 -7.72 -14.61
C HIS A 161 17.28 -8.50 -14.19
N PRO A 162 17.75 -9.46 -15.01
CA PRO A 162 18.77 -10.44 -14.62
C PRO A 162 20.20 -9.87 -14.42
N ASP A 163 20.43 -8.58 -14.66
CA ASP A 163 21.77 -7.98 -14.72
C ASP A 163 22.35 -7.52 -13.35
N ASP A 164 21.76 -7.91 -12.22
CA ASP A 164 22.30 -7.59 -10.88
C ASP A 164 22.61 -8.88 -10.09
N GLU A 165 23.89 -9.17 -9.89
CA GLU A 165 24.41 -10.42 -9.28
C GLU A 165 24.12 -10.55 -7.76
N ASN A 166 23.53 -9.53 -7.13
CA ASN A 166 23.14 -9.57 -5.72
C ASN A 166 21.65 -9.91 -5.59
N GLY A 167 21.33 -11.18 -5.38
CA GLY A 167 19.97 -11.68 -5.19
C GLY A 167 19.16 -10.90 -4.14
N ASP A 168 17.93 -10.52 -4.50
CA ASP A 168 17.01 -9.66 -3.74
C ASP A 168 16.18 -10.57 -2.83
N ASP A 169 16.83 -11.55 -2.19
CA ASP A 169 16.19 -12.41 -1.19
C ASP A 169 16.00 -11.61 0.10
N VAL A 170 15.13 -10.62 0.00
CA VAL A 170 14.86 -9.64 1.05
C VAL A 170 13.76 -10.22 1.92
N ASN A 171 14.14 -11.09 2.86
CA ASN A 171 13.22 -11.60 3.88
C ASN A 171 13.18 -10.64 5.09
N TRP A 172 12.04 -9.99 5.29
CA TRP A 172 11.87 -9.01 6.38
C TRP A 172 11.55 -9.67 7.72
N ASN A 173 11.97 -9.01 8.80
CA ASN A 173 11.49 -9.31 10.15
C ASN A 173 10.11 -8.67 10.33
N VAL A 174 9.11 -9.49 10.64
CA VAL A 174 7.72 -9.05 10.74
C VAL A 174 7.24 -9.15 12.17
N TYR A 175 6.87 -8.01 12.72
CA TYR A 175 6.34 -7.88 14.08
C TYR A 175 4.82 -7.76 14.05
N ILE A 176 4.18 -8.02 15.18
CA ILE A 176 2.74 -7.85 15.32
C ILE A 176 2.48 -6.65 16.22
N ASN A 177 1.53 -5.79 15.84
CA ASN A 177 1.09 -4.71 16.70
C ASN A 177 0.56 -5.27 18.03
N ASN A 178 0.65 -4.52 19.12
CA ASN A 178 0.21 -5.01 20.43
C ASN A 178 -1.25 -4.62 20.78
N SER A 179 -1.90 -3.86 19.90
CA SER A 179 -3.25 -3.32 20.12
C SER A 179 -4.09 -3.45 18.84
N PRO A 180 -5.39 -3.74 18.96
CA PRO A 180 -6.27 -3.80 17.80
C PRO A 180 -6.41 -2.41 17.16
N THR A 181 -6.58 -2.41 15.85
CA THR A 181 -6.80 -1.22 15.03
C THR A 181 -8.28 -1.09 14.70
N LEU A 182 -8.81 0.12 14.83
CA LEU A 182 -10.17 0.40 14.45
C LEU A 182 -10.22 0.67 12.94
N ILE A 183 -11.15 0.01 12.26
CA ILE A 183 -11.36 0.18 10.82
C ILE A 183 -11.90 1.59 10.57
N SER A 184 -11.35 2.27 9.57
CA SER A 184 -11.83 3.58 9.15
C SER A 184 -11.56 3.78 7.65
N PRO A 185 -12.13 4.83 7.03
CA PRO A 185 -11.71 5.24 5.69
C PRO A 185 -10.19 5.44 5.55
N PHE A 186 -9.51 5.86 6.62
CA PHE A 186 -8.05 6.11 6.60
C PHE A 186 -7.21 4.84 6.72
N THR A 187 -7.82 3.68 6.96
CA THR A 187 -7.16 2.37 6.79
C THR A 187 -7.45 1.76 5.41
N SER A 188 -8.69 1.88 4.93
CA SER A 188 -9.09 1.32 3.63
C SER A 188 -8.62 2.13 2.41
N PHE A 189 -8.37 3.43 2.59
CA PHE A 189 -7.87 4.34 1.56
C PHE A 189 -6.50 4.91 1.93
N LYS A 190 -5.62 5.04 0.94
CA LYS A 190 -4.26 5.53 1.16
C LYS A 190 -4.28 7.05 1.24
N THR A 191 -4.08 7.58 2.44
CA THR A 191 -4.03 9.03 2.68
C THR A 191 -2.78 9.42 3.46
N THR A 192 -2.58 10.73 3.67
CA THR A 192 -1.56 11.26 4.59
C THR A 192 -1.94 11.13 6.06
N LYS A 193 -3.23 10.88 6.37
CA LYS A 193 -3.70 10.61 7.73
C LYS A 193 -3.34 9.18 8.15
N ARG A 194 -2.19 9.06 8.82
CA ARG A 194 -1.49 7.78 9.04
C ARG A 194 -1.17 7.51 10.51
N GLU A 195 -1.82 8.18 11.45
CA GLU A 195 -1.48 8.11 12.87
C GLU A 195 -1.49 6.66 13.37
N VAL A 196 -2.50 5.86 13.02
CA VAL A 196 -2.58 4.44 13.43
C VAL A 196 -1.38 3.61 12.97
N TYR A 197 -0.92 3.84 11.73
CA TYR A 197 0.25 3.16 11.18
C TYR A 197 1.56 3.70 11.77
N ASN A 198 1.65 5.01 11.99
CA ASN A 198 2.82 5.66 12.58
C ASN A 198 3.02 5.21 14.03
N GLU A 199 1.94 5.10 14.81
CA GLU A 199 1.99 4.55 16.17
C GLU A 199 2.42 3.08 16.16
N ALA A 200 1.84 2.24 15.28
CA ALA A 200 2.26 0.83 15.17
C ALA A 200 3.76 0.70 14.85
N ARG A 201 4.30 1.56 13.97
CA ARG A 201 5.74 1.53 13.61
C ARG A 201 6.68 1.88 14.75
N LYS A 202 6.21 2.53 15.82
CA LYS A 202 7.05 2.78 17.02
C LYS A 202 7.41 1.48 17.76
N LEU A 203 6.72 0.38 17.48
CA LEU A 203 7.05 -0.95 18.02
C LEU A 203 8.24 -1.61 17.33
N LEU A 204 8.61 -1.15 16.13
CA LEU A 204 9.72 -1.74 15.40
C LEU A 204 11.03 -1.51 16.18
N PRO A 205 11.82 -2.56 16.41
CA PRO A 205 12.99 -2.45 17.27
C PRO A 205 14.17 -1.76 16.59
N GLY A 206 14.14 -1.58 15.26
CA GLY A 206 15.23 -0.96 14.51
C GLY A 206 16.46 -1.86 14.44
N THR A 207 16.31 -3.16 14.63
CA THR A 207 17.41 -4.14 14.59
C THR A 207 17.87 -4.42 13.17
N ASN A 208 16.98 -4.27 12.19
CA ASN A 208 17.29 -4.36 10.77
C ASN A 208 16.61 -3.21 10.00
N PRO A 209 17.13 -1.97 10.11
CA PRO A 209 16.50 -0.80 9.50
C PRO A 209 16.23 -0.99 8.00
N GLY A 210 15.00 -0.70 7.58
CA GLY A 210 14.56 -0.86 6.19
C GLY A 210 14.09 -2.27 5.82
N HIS A 211 14.18 -3.24 6.73
CA HIS A 211 13.81 -4.64 6.52
C HIS A 211 12.90 -5.17 7.66
N GLU A 212 12.11 -4.27 8.23
CA GLU A 212 11.21 -4.54 9.34
C GLU A 212 9.82 -4.00 9.02
N GLU A 213 8.80 -4.80 9.29
CA GLU A 213 7.38 -4.44 9.13
C GLU A 213 6.60 -4.79 10.40
N VAL A 214 5.53 -4.05 10.66
CA VAL A 214 4.58 -4.33 11.75
C VAL A 214 3.20 -4.57 11.17
N ILE A 215 2.58 -5.69 11.54
CA ILE A 215 1.25 -6.11 11.10
C ILE A 215 0.19 -5.58 12.04
N LEU A 216 -0.83 -4.96 11.48
CA LEU A 216 -2.02 -4.48 12.15
C LEU A 216 -3.15 -5.52 12.01
N PHE A 217 -3.98 -5.62 13.03
CA PHE A 217 -5.17 -6.46 13.07
C PHE A 217 -6.34 -5.66 13.65
N ASN A 218 -7.57 -6.04 13.32
CA ASN A 218 -8.76 -5.31 13.74
C ASN A 218 -9.35 -5.82 15.07
N THR A 219 -10.44 -5.21 15.55
CA THR A 219 -11.10 -5.58 16.82
C THR A 219 -11.72 -6.98 16.85
N GLN A 220 -11.77 -7.68 15.72
CA GLN A 220 -12.23 -9.07 15.63
C GLN A 220 -11.05 -10.06 15.56
N ASN A 221 -9.81 -9.60 15.82
CA ASN A 221 -8.58 -10.37 15.64
C ASN A 221 -8.35 -10.86 14.20
N ASN A 222 -8.96 -10.21 13.22
CA ASN A 222 -8.64 -10.45 11.81
C ASN A 222 -7.44 -9.57 11.42
N VAL A 223 -6.45 -10.17 10.77
CA VAL A 223 -5.29 -9.48 10.22
C VAL A 223 -5.76 -8.49 9.16
N MET A 224 -5.17 -7.29 9.16
CA MET A 224 -5.46 -6.26 8.16
C MET A 224 -4.35 -6.22 7.11
N GLU A 225 -3.19 -5.71 7.51
CA GLU A 225 -2.06 -5.42 6.63
C GLU A 225 -0.84 -4.99 7.47
N GLY A 226 0.31 -4.79 6.83
CA GLY A 226 1.47 -4.12 7.42
C GLY A 226 1.33 -2.59 7.41
N SER A 227 2.24 -1.90 8.09
CA SER A 227 2.22 -0.42 8.14
C SER A 227 2.45 0.26 6.78
N ILE A 228 3.14 -0.42 5.87
CA ILE A 228 3.43 0.06 4.50
C ILE A 228 3.25 -1.02 3.42
N THR A 229 2.70 -2.19 3.77
CA THR A 229 2.53 -3.35 2.89
C THR A 229 1.19 -4.02 3.10
N ASN A 230 0.61 -4.64 2.08
CA ASN A 230 -0.37 -5.70 2.31
C ASN A 230 0.36 -7.01 2.64
N ILE A 231 -0.35 -7.95 3.24
CA ILE A 231 0.17 -9.26 3.67
C ILE A 231 -0.59 -10.40 2.99
N ALA A 232 0.11 -11.49 2.70
CA ALA A 232 -0.50 -12.79 2.45
C ALA A 232 0.20 -13.89 3.28
N VAL A 233 -0.55 -14.93 3.64
CA VAL A 233 -0.08 -16.10 4.39
C VAL A 233 -0.40 -17.37 3.60
N LYS A 234 0.31 -18.48 3.86
CA LYS A 234 -0.10 -19.76 3.29
C LYS A 234 -1.27 -20.32 4.06
N ARG A 235 -2.35 -20.66 3.34
CA ARG A 235 -3.49 -21.39 3.89
C ARG A 235 -3.09 -22.84 4.15
N GLU A 236 -3.35 -23.35 5.35
CA GLU A 236 -2.89 -24.68 5.78
C GLU A 236 -3.48 -25.83 4.95
N SER A 237 -4.71 -25.67 4.42
CA SER A 237 -5.43 -26.75 3.74
C SER A 237 -4.88 -27.09 2.35
N ASP A 238 -4.38 -26.10 1.61
CA ASP A 238 -3.96 -26.25 0.22
C ASP A 238 -2.62 -25.58 -0.11
N GLY A 239 -2.00 -24.90 0.85
CA GLY A 239 -0.71 -24.22 0.69
C GLY A 239 -0.76 -22.96 -0.19
N LYS A 240 -1.95 -22.54 -0.63
CA LYS A 240 -2.12 -21.32 -1.44
C LYS A 240 -1.88 -20.06 -0.62
N TRP A 241 -1.40 -19.02 -1.27
CA TRP A 241 -1.28 -17.70 -0.66
C TRP A 241 -2.66 -17.04 -0.55
N VAL A 242 -3.04 -16.66 0.67
CA VAL A 242 -4.27 -15.94 0.95
C VAL A 242 -3.98 -14.58 1.60
N THR A 243 -4.68 -13.54 1.17
CA THR A 243 -4.59 -12.19 1.71
C THR A 243 -5.88 -11.82 2.44
N PRO A 244 -5.83 -10.99 3.51
CA PRO A 244 -7.04 -10.59 4.21
C PRO A 244 -8.08 -9.94 3.30
N LEU A 245 -9.36 -10.25 3.52
CA LEU A 245 -10.51 -9.58 2.89
C LEU A 245 -10.47 -8.06 3.12
N LEU A 246 -10.94 -7.26 2.14
CA LEU A 246 -11.07 -5.80 2.34
C LEU A 246 -11.97 -5.43 3.52
N SER A 247 -12.94 -6.28 3.87
CA SER A 247 -13.80 -6.11 5.05
C SER A 247 -13.04 -6.18 6.38
N SER A 248 -11.78 -6.65 6.40
CA SER A 248 -10.91 -6.54 7.58
C SER A 248 -10.53 -5.09 7.89
N GLY A 249 -10.67 -4.19 6.91
CA GLY A 249 -10.32 -2.78 6.99
C GLY A 249 -8.96 -2.44 6.39
N CYS A 250 -8.29 -3.40 5.73
CA CYS A 250 -7.01 -3.17 5.07
C CYS A 250 -7.14 -2.29 3.81
N LEU A 251 -6.03 -1.68 3.43
CA LEU A 251 -5.92 -0.92 2.19
C LEU A 251 -6.17 -1.81 0.96
N CYS A 252 -6.94 -1.28 0.01
CA CYS A 252 -7.04 -1.79 -1.35
C CYS A 252 -5.72 -1.58 -2.13
N GLY A 253 -4.65 -2.26 -1.76
CA GLY A 253 -3.32 -2.05 -2.35
C GLY A 253 -3.23 -2.48 -3.80
N VAL A 254 -2.43 -1.75 -4.57
CA VAL A 254 -2.25 -1.97 -6.02
C VAL A 254 -1.54 -3.28 -6.34
N ALA A 255 -0.46 -3.61 -5.61
CA ALA A 255 0.26 -4.88 -5.77
C ALA A 255 -0.62 -6.06 -5.35
N ARG A 256 -1.39 -5.91 -4.26
CA ARG A 256 -2.40 -6.89 -3.84
C ARG A 256 -3.44 -7.12 -4.92
N HIS A 257 -4.00 -6.06 -5.51
CA HIS A 257 -4.97 -6.16 -6.58
C HIS A 257 -4.40 -6.84 -7.84
N PHE A 258 -3.18 -6.48 -8.24
CA PHE A 258 -2.46 -7.12 -9.33
C PHE A 258 -2.32 -8.64 -9.11
N LEU A 259 -1.87 -9.06 -7.92
CA LEU A 259 -1.70 -10.48 -7.59
C LEU A 259 -3.03 -11.24 -7.56
N LEU A 260 -4.10 -10.63 -7.04
CA LEU A 260 -5.46 -11.21 -7.08
C LEU A 260 -5.94 -11.40 -8.51
N ARG A 261 -5.79 -10.39 -9.37
CA ARG A 261 -6.19 -10.44 -10.79
C ARG A 261 -5.42 -11.51 -11.57
N LYS A 262 -4.17 -11.75 -11.20
CA LYS A 262 -3.30 -12.80 -11.78
C LYS A 262 -3.50 -14.18 -11.13
N ASN A 263 -4.39 -14.32 -10.14
CA ASN A 263 -4.62 -15.54 -9.37
C ASN A 263 -3.36 -16.08 -8.67
N PHE A 264 -2.40 -15.22 -8.33
CA PHE A 264 -1.22 -15.60 -7.54
C PHE A 264 -1.52 -15.64 -6.03
N ILE A 265 -2.55 -14.90 -5.60
CA ILE A 265 -3.09 -14.94 -4.24
C ILE A 265 -4.63 -14.97 -4.31
N GLU A 266 -5.28 -15.42 -3.24
CA GLU A 266 -6.75 -15.41 -3.08
C GLU A 266 -7.14 -14.57 -1.84
N GLU A 267 -8.37 -14.05 -1.78
CA GLU A 267 -8.86 -13.45 -0.53
C GLU A 267 -9.37 -14.55 0.42
N ASP A 268 -9.04 -14.44 1.70
CA ASP A 268 -9.58 -15.30 2.76
C ASP A 268 -9.57 -14.57 4.12
N ASN A 269 -10.25 -15.14 5.11
CA ASN A 269 -10.15 -14.65 6.47
C ASN A 269 -8.82 -15.10 7.10
N VAL A 270 -7.92 -14.14 7.30
CA VAL A 270 -6.63 -14.36 7.98
C VAL A 270 -6.77 -13.90 9.43
N THR A 271 -6.67 -14.83 10.37
CA THR A 271 -6.80 -14.53 11.80
C THR A 271 -5.43 -14.35 12.45
N LEU A 272 -5.39 -13.60 13.55
CA LEU A 272 -4.15 -13.33 14.28
C LEU A 272 -3.44 -14.60 14.75
N GLU A 273 -4.19 -15.65 15.08
CA GLU A 273 -3.66 -16.94 15.54
C GLU A 273 -2.83 -17.67 14.48
N GLN A 274 -2.98 -17.31 13.20
CA GLN A 274 -2.19 -17.84 12.09
C GLN A 274 -0.77 -17.23 12.05
N LEU A 275 -0.55 -16.07 12.70
CA LEU A 275 0.73 -15.35 12.68
C LEU A 275 1.61 -15.73 13.88
N LYS A 276 2.05 -16.98 13.94
CA LYS A 276 2.99 -17.44 15.00
C LYS A 276 4.44 -17.10 14.63
N PRO A 277 5.36 -16.93 15.60
CA PRO A 277 6.78 -16.81 15.31
C PRO A 277 7.28 -17.93 14.38
N GLY A 278 8.04 -17.58 13.36
CA GLY A 278 8.50 -18.47 12.29
C GLY A 278 7.55 -18.57 11.09
N THR A 279 6.32 -18.05 11.18
CA THR A 279 5.38 -18.05 10.05
C THR A 279 5.94 -17.24 8.89
N LYS A 280 6.00 -17.86 7.71
CA LYS A 280 6.40 -17.21 6.47
C LYS A 280 5.22 -16.47 5.86
N VAL A 281 5.45 -15.23 5.46
CA VAL A 281 4.44 -14.34 4.90
C VAL A 281 4.96 -13.71 3.62
N LEU A 282 4.05 -13.27 2.76
CA LEU A 282 4.37 -12.35 1.67
C LEU A 282 4.00 -10.95 2.10
N LEU A 283 4.87 -10.00 1.78
CA LEU A 283 4.63 -8.58 1.90
C LEU A 283 4.62 -7.97 0.51
N MET A 284 3.73 -7.01 0.28
CA MET A 284 3.56 -6.41 -1.05
C MET A 284 3.19 -4.93 -1.02
N ASN A 285 3.80 -4.13 -1.88
CA ASN A 285 3.39 -2.76 -2.17
C ASN A 285 3.87 -2.28 -3.56
N GLY A 286 3.41 -1.09 -3.97
CA GLY A 286 3.74 -0.50 -5.28
C GLY A 286 5.16 0.08 -5.42
N ILE A 287 6.05 -0.11 -4.44
CA ILE A 287 7.44 0.39 -4.50
C ILE A 287 8.45 -0.75 -4.53
N MET A 288 8.30 -1.71 -3.62
CA MET A 288 9.23 -2.82 -3.45
C MET A 288 8.75 -4.09 -4.16
N GLY A 289 7.54 -4.06 -4.74
CA GLY A 289 6.94 -5.24 -5.34
C GLY A 289 6.46 -6.21 -4.27
N VAL A 290 6.76 -7.50 -4.45
CA VAL A 290 6.36 -8.62 -3.60
C VAL A 290 7.61 -9.34 -3.11
N PHE A 291 7.73 -9.50 -1.80
CA PHE A 291 8.91 -10.06 -1.14
C PHE A 291 8.53 -10.85 0.12
N GLY A 292 9.48 -11.62 0.63
CA GLY A 292 9.28 -12.49 1.78
C GLY A 292 9.32 -11.75 3.12
N GLY A 293 8.60 -12.29 4.11
CA GLY A 293 8.71 -11.90 5.50
C GLY A 293 8.61 -13.11 6.42
N THR A 294 9.12 -12.96 7.64
CA THR A 294 8.98 -13.97 8.70
C THR A 294 8.49 -13.30 9.97
N ILE A 295 7.43 -13.84 10.57
CA ILE A 295 6.94 -13.38 11.87
C ILE A 295 8.01 -13.69 12.93
N VAL A 296 8.43 -12.69 13.69
CA VAL A 296 9.47 -12.83 14.72
C VAL A 296 8.99 -12.57 16.14
N GLY A 297 7.96 -11.74 16.34
CA GLY A 297 7.41 -11.41 17.65
C GLY A 297 6.36 -10.31 17.64
#